data_AF-A0A4R2H4C5-F1
#
_entry.id   AF-A0A4R2H4C5-F1
#
_cell.length_a   1.000
_cell.length_b   1.000
_cell.length_c   1.000
_cell.angle_alpha   90.00
_cell.angle_beta   90.00
_cell.angle_gamma   90.00
#
_symmetry.space_group_name_H-M   'P 1'
#
loop_
_entity.id
_entity.type
_entity.pdbx_description
1 polymer ?
#
loop_
_entity_poly.entity_id
_entity_poly.type
_entity_poly.pdbx_seq_one_letter_code
_entity_poly.pdbx_strand_id
1 'polypeptide(L)'
;MTQPSQVTDEIAAEYSADLDVVARYQPGIRARLEQRARLDPAFAYAWLRYAARLLGRPSLDARTRLLVMTGQFTMSRRHERLRETVQAAIAESLDLKEVLEVIFQCAIYGGEPLIDEALSIFADELEKADLLDEVCSRGLQVGQRAGERDLDEERTRWHPEDAADPRADALVKKYGWQGISSALVLRPRHTLDNAQFLDSLDEGFTKAFYDLGYDDMYGRLVLDHRTRLLCMVGNTLAIGEIVQTRHHMRTAIRQGASPREVLEVLFQSVLVVGHPNVVPERIRDLVAIVEDEGTNFF
;
A
#
# COMPACT_ATOMS: atom_id res chain seq x y z
N MET A 1 36.50 -7.80 -27.28
CA MET A 1 35.28 -8.56 -27.60
C MET A 1 35.33 -9.86 -26.82
N THR A 2 34.78 -9.88 -25.62
CA THR A 2 34.62 -11.08 -24.79
C THR A 2 33.37 -11.82 -25.28
N GLN A 3 33.49 -13.13 -25.50
CA GLN A 3 32.35 -13.99 -25.85
C GLN A 3 31.24 -13.86 -24.79
N PRO A 4 29.94 -13.89 -25.18
CA PRO A 4 28.87 -14.10 -24.21
C PRO A 4 29.17 -15.40 -23.46
N SER A 5 29.25 -15.36 -22.13
CA SER A 5 29.68 -16.52 -21.35
C SER A 5 28.61 -17.62 -21.45
N GLN A 6 29.00 -18.80 -21.94
CA GLN A 6 28.18 -20.03 -21.94
C GLN A 6 27.62 -20.38 -20.54
N VAL A 7 28.22 -19.82 -19.49
CA VAL A 7 27.77 -19.86 -18.09
C VAL A 7 26.38 -19.22 -17.88
N THR A 8 25.92 -18.35 -18.78
CA THR A 8 24.60 -17.68 -18.64
C THR A 8 23.43 -18.53 -19.15
N ASP A 9 23.58 -19.30 -20.23
CA ASP A 9 22.47 -20.03 -20.84
C ASP A 9 22.11 -21.32 -20.08
N GLU A 10 23.10 -22.11 -19.63
CA GLU A 10 22.84 -23.33 -18.86
C GLU A 10 22.32 -23.03 -17.45
N ILE A 11 22.86 -21.98 -16.81
CA ILE A 11 22.41 -21.57 -15.48
C ILE A 11 21.03 -20.91 -15.58
N ALA A 12 20.72 -20.13 -16.64
CA ALA A 12 19.39 -19.58 -16.84
C ALA A 12 18.30 -20.67 -16.98
N ALA A 13 18.63 -21.85 -17.54
CA ALA A 13 17.68 -22.97 -17.62
C ALA A 13 17.32 -23.54 -16.24
N GLU A 14 18.29 -23.69 -15.33
CA GLU A 14 18.04 -24.14 -13.95
C GLU A 14 17.15 -23.15 -13.17
N TYR A 15 17.32 -21.85 -13.40
CA TYR A 15 16.59 -20.79 -12.69
C TYR A 15 15.38 -20.23 -13.44
N SER A 16 14.96 -20.87 -14.54
CA SER A 16 13.88 -20.34 -15.38
C SER A 16 12.58 -20.15 -14.62
N ALA A 17 12.20 -21.11 -13.76
CA ALA A 17 10.97 -21.02 -12.97
C ALA A 17 11.02 -19.86 -11.96
N ASP A 18 12.15 -19.66 -11.29
CA ASP A 18 12.34 -18.53 -10.38
C ASP A 18 12.28 -17.19 -11.13
N LEU A 19 12.88 -17.15 -12.31
CA LEU A 19 12.88 -15.98 -13.18
C LEU A 19 11.46 -15.62 -13.64
N ASP A 20 10.64 -16.61 -14.02
CA ASP A 20 9.27 -16.39 -14.45
C ASP A 20 8.40 -15.87 -13.29
N VAL A 21 8.57 -16.41 -12.08
CA VAL A 21 7.88 -15.91 -10.87
C VAL A 21 8.21 -14.44 -10.60
N VAL A 22 9.49 -14.05 -10.67
CA VAL A 22 9.88 -12.67 -10.40
C VAL A 22 9.51 -11.75 -11.55
N ALA A 23 9.62 -12.20 -12.81
CA ALA A 23 9.31 -11.42 -14.00
C ALA A 23 7.84 -11.00 -14.07
N ARG A 24 6.93 -11.84 -13.55
CA ARG A 24 5.51 -11.50 -13.40
C ARG A 24 5.28 -10.17 -12.67
N TYR A 25 6.06 -9.89 -11.63
CA TYR A 25 5.91 -8.68 -10.81
C TYR A 25 6.97 -7.60 -11.10
N GLN A 26 8.04 -7.96 -11.79
CA GLN A 26 9.22 -7.13 -12.00
C GLN A 26 9.81 -7.38 -13.39
N PRO A 27 9.13 -6.94 -14.47
CA PRO A 27 9.47 -7.30 -15.85
C PRO A 27 10.93 -7.00 -16.25
N GLY A 28 11.60 -6.03 -15.62
CA GLY A 28 13.02 -5.74 -15.85
C GLY A 28 14.01 -6.73 -15.23
N ILE A 29 13.55 -7.84 -14.61
CA ILE A 29 14.42 -8.74 -13.85
C ILE A 29 15.47 -9.43 -14.72
N ARG A 30 15.16 -9.73 -15.99
CA ARG A 30 16.10 -10.40 -16.90
C ARG A 30 17.37 -9.56 -17.10
N ALA A 31 17.19 -8.28 -17.45
CA ALA A 31 18.31 -7.34 -17.60
C ALA A 31 19.09 -7.15 -16.29
N ARG A 32 18.40 -7.04 -15.14
CA ARG A 32 19.08 -6.96 -13.83
C ARG A 32 19.86 -8.22 -13.49
N LEU A 33 19.32 -9.39 -13.80
CA LEU A 33 19.99 -10.66 -13.55
C LEU A 33 21.25 -10.76 -14.38
N GLU A 34 21.18 -10.48 -15.69
CA GLU A 34 22.35 -10.47 -16.58
C GLU A 34 23.44 -9.52 -16.09
N GLN A 35 23.06 -8.28 -15.73
CA GLN A 35 24.01 -7.30 -15.21
C GLN A 35 24.68 -7.80 -13.92
N ARG A 36 23.90 -8.32 -12.96
CA ARG A 36 24.42 -8.79 -11.68
C ARG A 36 25.26 -10.04 -11.83
N ALA A 37 24.86 -10.98 -12.70
CA ALA A 37 25.60 -12.20 -12.94
C ALA A 37 26.97 -11.95 -13.59
N ARG A 38 27.12 -10.88 -14.38
CA ARG A 38 28.44 -10.44 -14.89
C ARG A 38 29.37 -9.96 -13.78
N LEU A 39 28.81 -9.43 -12.69
CA LEU A 39 29.58 -8.91 -11.54
C LEU A 39 29.85 -10.03 -10.52
N ASP A 40 28.81 -10.75 -10.14
CA ASP A 40 28.84 -11.86 -9.18
C ASP A 40 27.64 -12.79 -9.44
N PRO A 41 27.85 -13.94 -10.10
CA PRO A 41 26.81 -14.95 -10.32
C PRO A 41 26.21 -15.49 -9.01
N ALA A 42 27.04 -15.72 -7.98
CA ALA A 42 26.58 -16.33 -6.74
C ALA A 42 25.56 -15.40 -6.04
N PHE A 43 25.86 -14.11 -6.00
CA PHE A 43 24.92 -13.09 -5.53
C PHE A 43 23.65 -13.03 -6.39
N ALA A 44 23.80 -12.95 -7.71
CA ALA A 44 22.69 -12.76 -8.63
C ALA A 44 21.63 -13.86 -8.51
N TYR A 45 22.06 -15.13 -8.53
CA TYR A 45 21.17 -16.28 -8.43
C TYR A 45 20.65 -16.51 -7.01
N ALA A 46 21.43 -16.21 -5.97
CA ALA A 46 20.93 -16.24 -4.59
C ALA A 46 19.77 -15.26 -4.39
N TRP A 47 19.92 -14.02 -4.89
CA TRP A 47 18.87 -13.01 -4.80
C TRP A 47 17.64 -13.36 -5.63
N LEU A 48 17.83 -13.90 -6.84
CA LEU A 48 16.73 -14.35 -7.69
C LEU A 48 15.88 -15.41 -6.98
N ARG A 49 16.51 -16.48 -6.48
CA ARG A 49 15.85 -17.54 -5.71
C ARG A 49 15.11 -16.98 -4.50
N TYR A 50 15.72 -16.04 -3.77
CA TYR A 50 15.09 -15.44 -2.60
C TYR A 50 13.85 -14.63 -2.97
N ALA A 51 13.93 -13.80 -4.01
CA ALA A 51 12.80 -13.04 -4.52
C ALA A 51 11.67 -13.95 -5.00
N ALA A 52 11.99 -15.01 -5.75
CA ALA A 52 11.01 -16.00 -6.22
C ALA A 52 10.29 -16.70 -5.06
N ARG A 53 11.01 -17.08 -4.00
CA ARG A 53 10.41 -17.68 -2.79
C ARG A 53 9.44 -16.77 -2.05
N LEU A 54 9.62 -15.46 -2.11
CA LEU A 54 8.73 -14.49 -1.45
C LEU A 54 7.54 -14.12 -2.34
N LEU A 55 7.77 -13.90 -3.63
CA LEU A 55 6.75 -13.48 -4.59
C LEU A 55 5.87 -14.65 -5.07
N GLY A 56 6.37 -15.88 -5.03
CA GLY A 56 5.64 -17.10 -5.41
C GLY A 56 4.68 -17.62 -4.34
N ARG A 57 4.55 -16.95 -3.19
CA ARG A 57 3.70 -17.42 -2.08
C ARG A 57 2.22 -17.14 -2.40
N PRO A 58 1.31 -18.12 -2.30
CA PRO A 58 -0.06 -17.96 -2.78
C PRO A 58 -0.98 -17.16 -1.85
N SER A 59 -0.59 -16.94 -0.59
CA SER A 59 -1.44 -16.30 0.42
C SER A 59 -1.69 -14.80 0.23
N LEU A 60 -1.02 -14.16 -0.73
CA LEU A 60 -1.29 -12.79 -1.15
C LEU A 60 -1.36 -12.78 -2.67
N ASP A 61 -2.50 -12.36 -3.22
CA ASP A 61 -2.76 -12.39 -4.65
C ASP A 61 -1.91 -11.37 -5.44
N ALA A 62 -1.86 -11.55 -6.76
CA ALA A 62 -1.04 -10.71 -7.63
C ALA A 62 -1.49 -9.24 -7.61
N ARG A 63 -2.81 -9.00 -7.57
CA ARG A 63 -3.40 -7.66 -7.46
C ARG A 63 -2.85 -6.92 -6.24
N THR A 64 -2.97 -7.51 -5.05
CA THR A 64 -2.57 -6.87 -3.79
C THR A 64 -1.05 -6.72 -3.71
N ARG A 65 -0.28 -7.68 -4.22
CA ARG A 65 1.20 -7.55 -4.32
C ARG A 65 1.60 -6.32 -5.11
N LEU A 66 1.03 -6.15 -6.31
CA LEU A 66 1.34 -5.03 -7.19
C LEU A 66 0.88 -3.70 -6.61
N LEU A 67 -0.31 -3.63 -6.00
CA LEU A 67 -0.77 -2.42 -5.31
C LEU A 67 0.15 -2.01 -4.17
N VAL A 68 0.60 -2.97 -3.33
CA VAL A 68 1.58 -2.69 -2.27
C VAL A 68 2.91 -2.20 -2.85
N MET A 69 3.42 -2.85 -3.91
CA MET A 69 4.67 -2.47 -4.56
C MET A 69 4.59 -1.07 -5.20
N THR A 70 3.45 -0.70 -5.79
CA THR A 70 3.20 0.65 -6.34
C THR A 70 3.42 1.70 -5.26
N GLY A 71 2.79 1.52 -4.11
CA GLY A 71 2.93 2.44 -3.00
C GLY A 71 4.35 2.47 -2.44
N GLN A 72 5.00 1.31 -2.28
CA GLN A 72 6.37 1.22 -1.80
C GLN A 72 7.39 1.92 -2.70
N PHE A 73 7.32 1.70 -4.01
CA PHE A 73 8.25 2.32 -4.95
C PHE A 73 7.95 3.81 -5.20
N THR A 74 6.69 4.23 -5.04
CA THR A 74 6.32 5.65 -4.98
C THR A 74 6.97 6.32 -3.77
N MET A 75 6.71 5.80 -2.56
CA MET A 75 7.22 6.36 -1.31
C MET A 75 8.76 6.35 -1.21
N SER A 76 9.42 5.31 -1.73
CA SER A 76 10.89 5.19 -1.74
C SER A 76 11.56 5.85 -2.96
N ARG A 77 10.79 6.50 -3.85
CA ARG A 77 11.26 7.21 -5.06
C ARG A 77 12.12 6.34 -5.96
N ARG A 78 11.75 5.06 -6.09
CA ARG A 78 12.43 4.09 -6.96
C ARG A 78 11.72 4.05 -8.31
N HIS A 79 11.83 5.14 -9.05
CA HIS A 79 11.06 5.42 -10.27
C HIS A 79 11.08 4.29 -11.32
N GLU A 80 12.25 3.75 -11.66
CA GLU A 80 12.34 2.61 -12.60
C GLU A 80 11.60 1.35 -12.08
N ARG A 81 11.61 1.14 -10.76
CA ARG A 81 10.90 0.03 -10.12
C ARG A 81 9.39 0.26 -10.09
N LEU A 82 8.97 1.50 -9.91
CA LEU A 82 7.57 1.91 -10.05
C LEU A 82 7.10 1.71 -11.49
N ARG A 83 7.88 2.13 -12.49
CA ARG A 83 7.57 1.95 -13.92
C ARG A 83 7.34 0.48 -14.26
N GLU A 84 8.24 -0.41 -13.81
CA GLU A 84 8.06 -1.86 -13.95
C GLU A 84 6.80 -2.38 -13.26
N THR A 85 6.43 -1.81 -12.10
CA THR A 85 5.25 -2.23 -11.35
C THR A 85 3.96 -1.82 -12.05
N VAL A 86 3.93 -0.62 -12.67
CA VAL A 86 2.81 -0.19 -13.53
C VAL A 86 2.68 -1.10 -14.76
N GLN A 87 3.79 -1.42 -15.42
CA GLN A 87 3.80 -2.38 -16.54
C GLN A 87 3.27 -3.76 -16.13
N ALA A 88 3.68 -4.26 -14.96
CA ALA A 88 3.18 -5.52 -14.42
C ALA A 88 1.68 -5.45 -14.09
N ALA A 89 1.20 -4.32 -13.55
CA ALA A 89 -0.23 -4.11 -13.29
C ALA A 89 -1.07 -4.13 -14.57
N ILE A 90 -0.56 -3.53 -15.65
CA ILE A 90 -1.18 -3.59 -16.98
C ILE A 90 -1.21 -5.04 -17.48
N ALA A 91 -0.08 -5.75 -17.42
CA ALA A 91 0.04 -7.13 -17.89
C ALA A 91 -0.87 -8.11 -17.12
N GLU A 92 -1.06 -7.88 -15.82
CA GLU A 92 -1.98 -8.64 -14.96
C GLU A 92 -3.43 -8.15 -15.03
N SER A 93 -3.73 -7.19 -15.93
CA SER A 93 -5.08 -6.65 -16.15
C SER A 93 -5.75 -6.13 -14.88
N LEU A 94 -4.98 -5.48 -13.99
CA LEU A 94 -5.54 -4.80 -12.81
C LEU A 94 -6.44 -3.65 -13.25
N ASP A 95 -7.39 -3.27 -12.38
CA ASP A 95 -8.03 -1.97 -12.52
C ASP A 95 -7.01 -0.86 -12.20
N LEU A 96 -6.56 -0.16 -13.24
CA LEU A 96 -5.53 0.87 -13.12
C LEU A 96 -5.99 2.08 -12.28
N LYS A 97 -7.30 2.23 -12.02
CA LYS A 97 -7.79 3.21 -11.03
C LYS A 97 -7.31 2.89 -9.61
N GLU A 98 -7.12 1.62 -9.28
CA GLU A 98 -6.61 1.19 -7.98
C GLU A 98 -5.13 1.52 -7.84
N VAL A 99 -4.35 1.30 -8.91
CA VAL A 99 -2.93 1.68 -8.95
C VAL A 99 -2.77 3.19 -8.76
N LEU A 100 -3.57 3.97 -9.49
CA LEU A 100 -3.61 5.44 -9.36
C LEU A 100 -4.03 5.88 -7.95
N GLU A 101 -5.02 5.20 -7.36
CA GLU A 101 -5.47 5.50 -6.01
C GLU A 101 -4.37 5.24 -4.96
N VAL A 102 -3.57 4.19 -5.12
CA VAL A 102 -2.39 3.97 -4.26
C VAL A 102 -1.38 5.11 -4.40
N ILE A 103 -1.12 5.59 -5.62
CA ILE A 103 -0.21 6.74 -5.86
C ILE A 103 -0.76 7.99 -5.15
N PHE A 104 -2.04 8.31 -5.31
CA PHE A 104 -2.64 9.46 -4.61
C PHE A 104 -2.56 9.32 -3.09
N GLN A 105 -2.78 8.12 -2.54
CA GLN A 105 -2.68 7.88 -1.11
C GLN A 105 -1.28 8.17 -0.56
N CYS A 106 -0.22 8.02 -1.36
CA CYS A 106 1.14 8.39 -0.97
C CYS A 106 1.29 9.88 -0.66
N ALA A 107 0.46 10.78 -1.20
CA ALA A 107 0.51 12.21 -0.90
C ALA A 107 0.23 12.52 0.58
N ILE A 108 -0.60 11.71 1.25
CA ILE A 108 -0.94 11.93 2.67
C ILE A 108 0.25 11.69 3.60
N TYR A 109 1.14 10.77 3.25
CA TYR A 109 2.27 10.39 4.10
C TYR A 109 3.60 10.93 3.60
N GLY A 110 3.74 11.07 2.29
CA GLY A 110 4.94 11.55 1.60
C GLY A 110 4.91 13.03 1.25
N GLY A 111 3.75 13.69 1.39
CA GLY A 111 3.47 15.02 0.85
C GLY A 111 3.08 14.96 -0.62
N GLU A 112 2.28 15.93 -1.07
CA GLU A 112 1.79 16.00 -2.46
C GLU A 112 2.91 16.08 -3.52
N PRO A 113 3.99 16.86 -3.38
CA PRO A 113 5.04 16.91 -4.39
C PRO A 113 5.79 15.59 -4.61
N LEU A 114 5.67 14.63 -3.68
CA LEU A 114 6.30 13.31 -3.82
C LEU A 114 5.68 12.51 -4.97
N ILE A 115 4.41 12.75 -5.29
CA ILE A 115 3.68 11.91 -6.25
C ILE A 115 3.79 12.38 -7.70
N ASP A 116 4.29 13.57 -7.97
CA ASP A 116 4.40 14.14 -9.33
C ASP A 116 5.08 13.19 -10.32
N GLU A 117 6.27 12.70 -9.95
CA GLU A 117 7.03 11.78 -10.79
C GLU A 117 6.33 10.42 -10.93
N ALA A 118 5.62 9.97 -9.88
CA ALA A 118 4.85 8.73 -9.93
C ALA A 118 3.64 8.85 -10.86
N LEU A 119 2.96 10.00 -10.87
CA LEU A 119 1.86 10.30 -11.78
C LEU A 119 2.34 10.41 -13.23
N SER A 120 3.49 11.04 -13.46
CA SER A 120 4.13 11.12 -14.77
C SER A 120 4.45 9.71 -15.32
N ILE A 121 5.10 8.87 -14.52
CA ILE A 121 5.40 7.48 -14.88
C ILE A 121 4.12 6.69 -15.18
N PHE A 122 3.08 6.86 -14.36
CA PHE A 122 1.80 6.19 -14.56
C PHE A 122 1.16 6.62 -15.89
N ALA A 123 1.08 7.93 -16.16
CA ALA A 123 0.54 8.45 -17.41
C ALA A 123 1.33 7.95 -18.63
N ASP A 124 2.67 8.04 -18.61
CA ASP A 124 3.55 7.57 -19.69
C ASP A 124 3.27 6.10 -20.07
N GLU A 125 3.17 5.22 -19.07
CA GLU A 125 2.97 3.79 -19.34
C GLU A 125 1.56 3.49 -19.83
N LEU A 126 0.56 4.25 -19.38
CA LEU A 126 -0.81 4.14 -19.86
C LEU A 126 -0.97 4.69 -21.29
N GLU A 127 -0.28 5.78 -21.65
CA GLU A 127 -0.26 6.29 -23.03
C GLU A 127 0.36 5.28 -23.99
N LYS A 128 1.50 4.68 -23.61
CA LYS A 128 2.13 3.62 -24.41
C LYS A 128 1.24 2.40 -24.60
N ALA A 129 0.37 2.12 -23.63
CA ALA A 129 -0.57 1.01 -23.66
C ALA A 129 -1.93 1.37 -24.28
N ASP A 130 -2.15 2.63 -24.67
CA ASP A 130 -3.45 3.15 -25.16
C ASP A 130 -4.59 2.99 -24.14
N LEU A 131 -4.29 3.18 -22.85
CA LEU A 131 -5.22 3.00 -21.72
C LEU A 131 -5.51 4.30 -20.94
N LEU A 132 -4.79 5.39 -21.24
CA LEU A 132 -4.90 6.63 -20.44
C LEU A 132 -6.31 7.22 -20.48
N ASP A 133 -6.91 7.36 -21.67
CA ASP A 133 -8.24 7.95 -21.84
C ASP A 133 -9.32 7.15 -21.11
N GLU A 134 -9.23 5.82 -21.13
CA GLU A 134 -10.17 4.95 -20.41
C GLU A 134 -10.12 5.21 -18.90
N VAL A 135 -8.92 5.29 -18.32
CA VAL A 135 -8.72 5.53 -16.89
C VAL A 135 -9.14 6.95 -16.49
N CYS A 136 -8.85 7.94 -17.33
CA CYS A 136 -9.26 9.33 -17.13
C CYS A 136 -10.79 9.50 -17.19
N SER A 137 -11.47 8.80 -18.09
CA SER A 137 -12.93 8.84 -18.22
C SER A 137 -13.67 8.37 -16.95
N ARG A 138 -13.02 7.51 -16.15
CA ARG A 138 -13.50 6.99 -14.85
C ARG A 138 -13.04 7.85 -13.67
N GLY A 139 -12.66 9.11 -13.88
CA GLY A 139 -12.31 10.07 -12.83
C GLY A 139 -13.47 10.35 -11.87
N LEU A 140 -13.20 10.36 -10.55
CA LEU A 140 -14.19 10.77 -9.56
C LEU A 140 -14.51 12.26 -9.73
N GLN A 141 -15.80 12.61 -9.62
CA GLN A 141 -16.24 14.00 -9.57
C GLN A 141 -16.16 14.55 -8.14
N VAL A 142 -15.98 15.86 -8.01
CA VAL A 142 -15.96 16.54 -6.70
C VAL A 142 -17.27 16.29 -5.97
N GLY A 143 -17.19 15.83 -4.72
CA GLY A 143 -18.35 15.53 -3.88
C GLY A 143 -19.11 14.26 -4.24
N GLN A 144 -18.70 13.50 -5.26
CA GLN A 144 -19.41 12.29 -5.70
C GLN A 144 -19.63 11.30 -4.55
N ARG A 145 -18.55 10.89 -3.86
CA ARG A 145 -18.62 9.87 -2.80
C ARG A 145 -19.30 10.35 -1.52
N ALA A 146 -19.28 11.64 -1.24
CA ALA A 146 -19.95 12.19 -0.06
C ALA A 146 -21.47 11.97 -0.11
N GLY A 147 -22.07 11.98 -1.31
CA GLY A 147 -23.51 11.74 -1.49
C GLY A 147 -23.91 10.26 -1.53
N GLU A 148 -22.93 9.34 -1.61
CA GLU A 148 -23.15 7.88 -1.67
C GLU A 148 -23.03 7.22 -0.29
N ARG A 149 -22.64 7.98 0.74
CA ARG A 149 -22.41 7.50 2.11
C ARG A 149 -23.56 7.92 3.01
N ASP A 150 -23.82 7.10 4.02
CA ASP A 150 -24.87 7.34 5.01
C ASP A 150 -24.33 7.26 6.45
N LEU A 151 -24.61 8.29 7.25
CA LEU A 151 -24.09 8.38 8.62
C LEU A 151 -24.66 7.29 9.53
N ASP A 152 -25.93 6.92 9.39
CA ASP A 152 -26.54 5.93 10.26
C ASP A 152 -25.94 4.55 9.98
N GLU A 153 -25.68 4.22 8.71
CA GLU A 153 -24.92 3.03 8.33
C GLU A 153 -23.49 3.05 8.90
N GLU A 154 -22.76 4.17 8.82
CA GLU A 154 -21.40 4.23 9.36
C GLU A 154 -21.35 4.13 10.88
N ARG A 155 -22.34 4.69 11.60
CA ARG A 155 -22.46 4.55 13.06
C ARG A 155 -22.52 3.10 13.50
N THR A 156 -23.10 2.20 12.71
CA THR A 156 -23.11 0.76 13.03
C THR A 156 -21.72 0.14 13.05
N ARG A 157 -20.74 0.78 12.40
CA ARG A 157 -19.34 0.35 12.33
C ARG A 157 -18.43 1.06 13.34
N TRP A 158 -18.95 2.02 14.10
CA TRP A 158 -18.18 2.68 15.14
C TRP A 158 -17.90 1.71 16.29
N HIS A 159 -16.76 1.90 16.94
CA HIS A 159 -16.46 1.14 18.13
C HIS A 159 -17.45 1.51 19.26
N PRO A 160 -17.97 0.55 20.06
CA PRO A 160 -19.01 0.83 21.06
C PRO A 160 -18.68 1.92 22.07
N GLU A 161 -17.42 2.01 22.51
CA GLU A 161 -16.97 3.08 23.42
C GLU A 161 -16.98 4.46 22.75
N ASP A 162 -16.60 4.55 21.48
CA ASP A 162 -16.63 5.83 20.76
C ASP A 162 -18.07 6.27 20.50
N ALA A 163 -18.95 5.31 20.17
CA ALA A 163 -20.38 5.57 19.96
C ALA A 163 -21.10 6.02 21.24
N ALA A 164 -20.64 5.59 22.42
CA ALA A 164 -21.18 6.01 23.71
C ALA A 164 -20.58 7.34 24.21
N ASP A 165 -19.47 7.81 23.64
CA ASP A 165 -18.79 9.03 24.06
C ASP A 165 -19.47 10.26 23.42
N PRO A 166 -19.99 11.22 24.22
CA PRO A 166 -20.66 12.41 23.70
C PRO A 166 -19.75 13.30 22.83
N ARG A 167 -18.42 13.14 22.92
CA ARG A 167 -17.46 13.84 22.04
C ARG A 167 -17.63 13.45 20.58
N ALA A 168 -18.09 12.23 20.27
CA ALA A 168 -18.30 11.80 18.88
C ALA A 168 -19.36 12.66 18.18
N ASP A 169 -20.54 12.79 18.79
CA ASP A 169 -21.62 13.64 18.27
C ASP A 169 -21.23 15.12 18.24
N ALA A 170 -20.48 15.59 19.24
CA ALA A 170 -19.98 16.96 19.28
C ALA A 170 -19.02 17.27 18.12
N LEU A 171 -18.09 16.35 17.80
CA LEU A 171 -17.18 16.49 16.67
C LEU A 171 -17.91 16.43 15.34
N VAL A 172 -18.87 15.50 15.18
CA VAL A 172 -19.72 15.43 13.99
C VAL A 172 -20.46 16.75 13.76
N LYS A 173 -21.05 17.32 14.82
CA LYS A 173 -21.75 18.61 14.74
C LYS A 173 -20.80 19.76 14.39
N LYS A 174 -19.57 19.75 14.92
CA LYS A 174 -18.59 20.83 14.73
C LYS A 174 -17.96 20.79 13.34
N TYR A 175 -17.52 19.60 12.89
CA TYR A 175 -16.66 19.46 11.71
C TYR A 175 -17.35 18.88 10.48
N GLY A 176 -18.55 18.35 10.62
CA GLY A 176 -19.18 17.49 9.63
C GLY A 176 -18.90 16.02 9.92
N TRP A 177 -19.78 15.15 9.42
CA TRP A 177 -19.74 13.74 9.79
C TRP A 177 -18.82 12.91 8.91
N GLN A 178 -18.59 13.30 7.66
CA GLN A 178 -17.94 12.46 6.66
C GLN A 178 -16.51 12.09 7.04
N GLY A 179 -15.67 13.07 7.38
CA GLY A 179 -14.30 12.85 7.83
C GLY A 179 -14.24 12.22 9.22
N ILE A 180 -15.04 12.72 10.16
CA ILE A 180 -15.05 12.23 11.55
C ILE A 180 -15.50 10.76 11.63
N SER A 181 -16.57 10.39 10.93
CA SER A 181 -17.12 9.04 10.92
C SER A 181 -16.14 8.05 10.29
N SER A 182 -15.54 8.39 9.13
CA SER A 182 -14.44 7.62 8.54
C SER A 182 -13.29 7.40 9.54
N ALA A 183 -12.90 8.45 10.27
CA ALA A 183 -11.84 8.36 11.26
C ALA A 183 -12.23 7.50 12.47
N LEU A 184 -13.49 7.53 12.92
CA LEU A 184 -13.96 6.66 14.01
C LEU A 184 -13.97 5.18 13.60
N VAL A 185 -14.33 4.88 12.35
CA VAL A 185 -14.27 3.52 11.79
C VAL A 185 -12.82 3.03 11.67
N LEU A 186 -11.91 3.88 11.20
CA LEU A 186 -10.53 3.47 10.87
C LEU A 186 -9.55 3.60 12.04
N ARG A 187 -9.84 4.49 13.00
CA ARG A 187 -8.99 4.79 14.16
C ARG A 187 -9.85 4.85 15.44
N PRO A 188 -10.60 3.78 15.75
CA PRO A 188 -11.43 3.76 16.95
C PRO A 188 -10.57 3.93 18.20
N ARG A 189 -11.13 4.57 19.23
CA ARG A 189 -10.49 4.94 20.50
C ARG A 189 -9.29 5.91 20.40
N HIS A 190 -8.93 6.34 19.19
CA HIS A 190 -7.84 7.29 18.96
C HIS A 190 -8.38 8.61 18.38
N THR A 191 -9.39 8.53 17.52
CA THR A 191 -9.92 9.69 16.80
C THR A 191 -10.42 10.79 17.74
N LEU A 192 -11.15 10.46 18.80
CA LEU A 192 -11.69 11.45 19.73
C LEU A 192 -10.57 12.23 20.45
N ASP A 193 -9.58 11.52 20.97
CA ASP A 193 -8.46 12.14 21.70
C ASP A 193 -7.57 12.94 20.76
N ASN A 194 -7.30 12.44 19.55
CA ASN A 194 -6.52 13.15 18.55
C ASN A 194 -7.25 14.42 18.06
N ALA A 195 -8.55 14.34 17.81
CA ALA A 195 -9.34 15.49 17.40
C ALA A 195 -9.34 16.56 18.50
N GLN A 196 -9.55 16.17 19.75
CA GLN A 196 -9.50 17.10 20.89
C GLN A 196 -8.11 17.74 21.05
N PHE A 197 -7.05 16.96 20.87
CA PHE A 197 -5.68 17.47 20.95
C PHE A 197 -5.40 18.49 19.84
N LEU A 198 -5.66 18.15 18.58
CA LEU A 198 -5.45 19.06 17.46
C LEU A 198 -6.35 20.30 17.59
N ASP A 199 -7.60 20.14 18.01
CA ASP A 199 -8.56 21.23 18.19
C ASP A 199 -8.08 22.24 19.23
N SER A 200 -7.46 21.77 20.31
CA SER A 200 -6.87 22.62 21.35
C SER A 200 -5.68 23.45 20.86
N LEU A 201 -5.07 23.05 19.74
CA LEU A 201 -3.96 23.76 19.12
C LEU A 201 -4.44 24.68 18.00
N ASP A 202 -5.25 24.15 17.08
CA ASP A 202 -5.80 24.89 15.95
C ASP A 202 -7.04 24.17 15.35
N GLU A 203 -8.20 24.82 15.44
CA GLU A 203 -9.47 24.32 14.90
C GLU A 203 -9.45 24.23 13.37
N GLY A 204 -8.83 25.18 12.68
CA GLY A 204 -8.78 25.21 11.22
C GLY A 204 -7.96 24.05 10.65
N PHE A 205 -6.80 23.78 11.26
CA PHE A 205 -5.97 22.63 10.91
C PHE A 205 -6.68 21.31 11.24
N THR A 206 -7.35 21.22 12.39
CA THR A 206 -8.12 20.02 12.77
C THR A 206 -9.16 19.70 11.71
N LYS A 207 -9.94 20.70 11.29
CA LYS A 207 -10.90 20.54 10.20
C LYS A 207 -10.23 20.07 8.92
N ALA A 208 -9.18 20.77 8.47
CA ALA A 208 -8.47 20.43 7.23
C ALA A 208 -7.88 19.01 7.24
N PHE A 209 -7.37 18.56 8.39
CA PHE A 209 -6.81 17.22 8.57
C PHE A 209 -7.88 16.13 8.40
N TYR A 210 -9.06 16.30 9.02
CA TYR A 210 -10.14 15.31 8.92
C TYR A 210 -10.85 15.35 7.57
N ASP A 211 -11.05 16.53 7.00
CA ASP A 211 -11.60 16.70 5.65
C ASP A 211 -10.69 16.02 4.63
N LEU A 212 -9.43 16.44 4.53
CA LEU A 212 -8.54 15.91 3.49
C LEU A 212 -8.23 14.43 3.71
N GLY A 213 -7.85 14.06 4.93
CA GLY A 213 -7.43 12.70 5.23
C GLY A 213 -8.59 11.72 5.14
N TYR A 214 -9.65 11.96 5.90
CA TYR A 214 -10.67 10.93 6.15
C TYR A 214 -11.92 11.07 5.28
N ASP A 215 -12.22 12.26 4.77
CA ASP A 215 -13.28 12.45 3.77
C ASP A 215 -12.72 12.34 2.34
N ASP A 216 -11.91 13.30 1.93
CA ASP A 216 -11.48 13.46 0.53
C ASP A 216 -10.50 12.37 0.05
N MET A 217 -9.84 11.65 0.96
CA MET A 217 -8.93 10.56 0.62
C MET A 217 -9.47 9.19 0.99
N TYR A 218 -9.60 8.87 2.29
CA TYR A 218 -10.15 7.57 2.69
C TYR A 218 -11.61 7.37 2.25
N GLY A 219 -12.39 8.45 2.08
CA GLY A 219 -13.78 8.41 1.59
C GLY A 219 -13.92 8.27 0.07
N ARG A 220 -12.83 8.24 -0.70
CA ARG A 220 -12.87 8.03 -2.17
C ARG A 220 -13.37 6.64 -2.57
N LEU A 221 -13.13 5.65 -1.72
CA LEU A 221 -13.61 4.27 -1.85
C LEU A 221 -13.39 3.64 -3.24
N VAL A 222 -12.38 4.09 -3.99
CA VAL A 222 -11.86 3.38 -5.18
C VAL A 222 -11.20 2.07 -4.72
N LEU A 223 -10.50 2.13 -3.59
CA LEU A 223 -10.05 0.97 -2.83
C LEU A 223 -10.90 0.81 -1.57
N ASP A 224 -11.28 -0.42 -1.26
CA ASP A 224 -11.82 -0.77 0.05
C ASP A 224 -10.79 -0.50 1.15
N HIS A 225 -11.25 -0.32 2.39
CA HIS A 225 -10.36 -0.02 3.52
C HIS A 225 -9.36 -1.13 3.76
N ARG A 226 -9.77 -2.39 3.61
CA ARG A 226 -8.92 -3.57 3.74
C ARG A 226 -7.67 -3.48 2.85
N THR A 227 -7.86 -3.34 1.54
CA THR A 227 -6.78 -3.28 0.55
C THR A 227 -5.96 -2.01 0.72
N ARG A 228 -6.62 -0.86 0.95
CA ARG A 228 -5.93 0.41 1.19
C ARG A 228 -4.97 0.31 2.37
N LEU A 229 -5.41 -0.29 3.48
CA LEU A 229 -4.58 -0.41 4.68
C LEU A 229 -3.42 -1.40 4.51
N LEU A 230 -3.58 -2.48 3.72
CA LEU A 230 -2.46 -3.33 3.32
C LEU A 230 -1.40 -2.55 2.51
N CYS A 231 -1.83 -1.69 1.59
CA CYS A 231 -0.94 -0.78 0.87
C CYS A 231 -0.26 0.20 1.83
N MET A 232 -1.00 0.73 2.80
CA MET A 232 -0.45 1.65 3.80
C MET A 232 0.64 1.03 4.66
N VAL A 233 0.52 -0.24 5.06
CA VAL A 233 1.59 -0.97 5.73
C VAL A 233 2.86 -0.98 4.86
N GLY A 234 2.73 -1.25 3.57
CA GLY A 234 3.85 -1.16 2.63
C GLY A 234 4.46 0.25 2.56
N ASN A 235 3.62 1.27 2.42
CA ASN A 235 4.02 2.67 2.28
C ASN A 235 4.82 3.17 3.47
N THR A 236 4.34 2.91 4.69
CA THR A 236 5.00 3.37 5.91
C THR A 236 6.32 2.63 6.14
N LEU A 237 6.40 1.34 5.79
CA LEU A 237 7.67 0.60 5.77
C LEU A 237 8.69 1.22 4.81
N ALA A 238 8.25 1.68 3.63
CA ALA A 238 9.12 2.25 2.60
C ALA A 238 9.85 3.53 3.04
N ILE A 239 9.28 4.27 4.00
CA ILE A 239 9.89 5.47 4.59
C ILE A 239 10.38 5.27 6.03
N GLY A 240 10.33 4.03 6.55
CA GLY A 240 10.76 3.73 7.93
C GLY A 240 9.86 4.35 9.01
N GLU A 241 8.61 4.68 8.69
CA GLU A 241 7.64 5.18 9.67
C GLU A 241 7.06 3.98 10.43
N ILE A 242 7.43 3.85 11.71
CA ILE A 242 7.15 2.65 12.50
C ILE A 242 5.82 2.70 13.24
N VAL A 243 5.39 3.90 13.65
CA VAL A 243 4.21 4.07 14.51
C VAL A 243 2.94 3.81 13.70
N GLN A 244 2.81 4.46 12.55
CA GLN A 244 1.74 4.22 11.59
C GLN A 244 1.84 2.83 10.96
N THR A 245 3.02 2.26 10.72
CA THR A 245 3.11 0.84 10.30
C THR A 245 2.35 -0.06 11.28
N ARG A 246 2.60 0.07 12.60
CA ARG A 246 1.89 -0.71 13.62
C ARG A 246 0.38 -0.45 13.60
N HIS A 247 -0.03 0.81 13.48
CA HIS A 247 -1.45 1.17 13.41
C HIS A 247 -2.14 0.57 12.19
N HIS A 248 -1.54 0.68 10.99
CA HIS A 248 -2.12 0.17 9.76
C HIS A 248 -2.21 -1.36 9.75
N MET A 249 -1.25 -2.07 10.35
CA MET A 249 -1.36 -3.52 10.52
C MET A 249 -2.60 -3.89 11.34
N ARG A 250 -2.80 -3.23 12.49
CA ARG A 250 -3.97 -3.47 13.36
C ARG A 250 -5.28 -3.09 12.67
N THR A 251 -5.34 -1.90 12.07
CA THR A 251 -6.57 -1.46 11.39
C THR A 251 -6.87 -2.35 10.17
N ALA A 252 -5.86 -2.80 9.41
CA ALA A 252 -6.10 -3.72 8.30
C ALA A 252 -6.81 -5.00 8.77
N ILE A 253 -6.37 -5.57 9.90
CA ILE A 253 -6.99 -6.75 10.50
C ILE A 253 -8.44 -6.46 10.91
N ARG A 254 -8.69 -5.34 11.59
CA ARG A 254 -10.06 -4.91 11.97
C ARG A 254 -10.98 -4.67 10.77
N GLN A 255 -10.41 -4.29 9.62
CA GLN A 255 -11.13 -4.08 8.37
C GLN A 255 -11.18 -5.34 7.49
N GLY A 256 -10.83 -6.52 8.04
CA GLY A 256 -11.01 -7.82 7.39
C GLY A 256 -9.81 -8.36 6.62
N ALA A 257 -8.62 -7.76 6.75
CA ALA A 257 -7.39 -8.42 6.30
C ALA A 257 -7.06 -9.59 7.24
N SER A 258 -6.66 -10.72 6.69
CA SER A 258 -6.12 -11.79 7.54
C SER A 258 -4.75 -11.39 8.08
N PRO A 259 -4.35 -11.84 9.29
CA PRO A 259 -2.98 -11.66 9.75
C PRO A 259 -1.95 -12.29 8.81
N ARG A 260 -2.32 -13.34 8.08
CA ARG A 260 -1.50 -13.95 7.03
C ARG A 260 -1.19 -12.97 5.92
N GLU A 261 -2.17 -12.20 5.44
CA GLU A 261 -1.95 -11.20 4.38
C GLU A 261 -1.04 -10.07 4.84
N VAL A 262 -1.24 -9.57 6.06
CA VAL A 262 -0.34 -8.57 6.65
C VAL A 262 1.09 -9.11 6.74
N LEU A 263 1.26 -10.37 7.14
CA LEU A 263 2.57 -11.03 7.19
C LEU A 263 3.19 -11.20 5.80
N GLU A 264 2.40 -11.50 4.76
CA GLU A 264 2.89 -11.55 3.38
C GLU A 264 3.34 -10.18 2.87
N VAL A 265 2.64 -9.10 3.27
CA VAL A 265 3.08 -7.73 3.01
C VAL A 265 4.44 -7.46 3.66
N LEU A 266 4.63 -7.84 4.93
CA LEU A 266 5.93 -7.72 5.59
C LEU A 266 7.03 -8.51 4.85
N PHE A 267 6.74 -9.76 4.47
CA PHE A 267 7.70 -10.62 3.77
C PHE A 267 8.12 -10.05 2.42
N GLN A 268 7.19 -9.65 1.55
CA GLN A 268 7.58 -9.06 0.26
C GLN A 268 8.32 -7.73 0.45
N SER A 269 7.99 -6.96 1.49
CA SER A 269 8.63 -5.67 1.78
C SER A 269 10.12 -5.80 2.03
N VAL A 270 10.61 -6.96 2.49
CA VAL A 270 12.05 -7.23 2.66
C VAL A 270 12.82 -7.04 1.34
N LEU A 271 12.20 -7.34 0.19
CA LEU A 271 12.81 -7.14 -1.13
C LEU A 271 12.97 -5.66 -1.52
N VAL A 272 12.20 -4.77 -0.88
CA VAL A 272 12.16 -3.34 -1.19
C VAL A 272 12.94 -2.54 -0.15
N VAL A 273 12.71 -2.79 1.14
CA VAL A 273 13.25 -1.99 2.25
C VAL A 273 14.36 -2.71 3.04
N GLY A 274 14.64 -3.97 2.72
CA GLY A 274 15.67 -4.76 3.41
C GLY A 274 15.21 -5.32 4.76
N HIS A 275 15.96 -6.32 5.24
CA HIS A 275 15.63 -7.06 6.45
C HIS A 275 15.51 -6.19 7.72
N PRO A 276 16.42 -5.25 8.04
CA PRO A 276 16.38 -4.54 9.31
C PRO A 276 15.12 -3.70 9.54
N ASN A 277 14.45 -3.26 8.47
CA ASN A 277 13.20 -2.50 8.56
C ASN A 277 11.98 -3.36 8.87
N VAL A 278 12.11 -4.69 8.74
CA VAL A 278 11.00 -5.66 8.89
C VAL A 278 11.29 -6.67 10.00
N VAL A 279 12.45 -7.31 9.93
CA VAL A 279 12.86 -8.42 10.81
C VAL A 279 13.85 -7.90 11.87
N PRO A 280 13.63 -8.20 13.17
CA PRO A 280 12.50 -8.96 13.73
C PRO A 280 11.31 -8.09 14.14
N GLU A 281 11.50 -6.77 14.30
CA GLU A 281 10.58 -5.96 15.11
C GLU A 281 9.18 -5.80 14.50
N ARG A 282 9.03 -5.63 13.19
CA ARG A 282 7.70 -5.52 12.57
C ARG A 282 6.93 -6.83 12.62
N ILE A 283 7.63 -7.96 12.57
CA ILE A 283 7.02 -9.28 12.77
C ILE A 283 6.56 -9.44 14.22
N ARG A 284 7.36 -9.03 15.20
CA ARG A 284 6.94 -9.04 16.62
C ARG A 284 5.76 -8.12 16.88
N ASP A 285 5.75 -6.94 16.27
CA ASP A 285 4.59 -6.02 16.33
C ASP A 285 3.33 -6.71 15.80
N LEU A 286 3.40 -7.43 14.68
CA LEU A 286 2.27 -8.16 14.13
C LEU A 286 1.81 -9.30 15.07
N VAL A 287 2.74 -10.06 15.66
CA VAL A 287 2.40 -11.11 16.64
C VAL A 287 1.63 -10.52 17.83
N ALA A 288 2.13 -9.44 18.41
CA ALA A 288 1.46 -8.76 19.52
C ALA A 288 0.07 -8.23 19.12
N ILE A 289 -0.07 -7.69 17.90
CA ILE A 289 -1.38 -7.26 17.39
C ILE A 289 -2.35 -8.44 17.25
N VAL A 290 -1.89 -9.59 16.73
CA VAL A 290 -2.72 -10.78 16.57
C VAL A 290 -3.23 -11.29 17.91
N GLU A 291 -2.36 -11.30 18.92
CA GLU A 291 -2.70 -11.65 20.29
C GLU A 291 -3.71 -10.64 20.90
N ASP A 292 -3.45 -9.34 20.77
CA ASP A 292 -4.32 -8.26 21.27
C ASP A 292 -5.73 -8.32 20.65
N GLU A 293 -5.83 -8.60 19.35
CA GLU A 293 -7.10 -8.65 18.62
C GLU A 293 -7.80 -10.03 18.75
N GLY A 294 -7.21 -10.99 19.48
CA GLY A 294 -7.81 -12.31 19.71
C GLY A 294 -8.01 -13.14 18.44
N THR A 295 -7.16 -12.92 17.43
CA THR A 295 -7.22 -13.59 16.12
C THR A 295 -6.04 -14.56 15.96
N ASN A 296 -5.88 -15.19 14.80
CA ASN A 296 -4.79 -16.11 14.51
C ASN A 296 -4.28 -15.95 13.06
N PHE A 297 -3.15 -16.60 12.73
CA PHE A 297 -2.55 -16.53 11.40
C PHE A 297 -3.12 -17.52 10.37
N PHE A 298 -4.07 -18.39 10.75
CA PHE A 298 -4.46 -19.59 10.00
C PHE A 298 -5.98 -19.72 9.81
#